data_AF-A0A496RQG2-F1
#
_entry.id   AF-A0A496RQG2-F1
#
_cell.length_a   1.000
_cell.length_b   1.000
_cell.length_c   1.000
_cell.angle_alpha   90.00
_cell.angle_beta   90.00
_cell.angle_gamma   90.00
#
_symmetry.space_group_name_H-M   'P 1'
#
loop_
_entity.id
_entity.type
_entity.pdbx_description
1 polymer ?
#
loop_
_entity_poly.entity_id
_entity_poly.type
_entity_poly.pdbx_seq_one_letter_code
_entity_poly.pdbx_strand_id
1 'polypeptide(L)'
;MQSFAIYAIINIMQRIKSFSIIEILVVLSLMALVMGITAAHFFDFRPATALKINARKISEILTQARTLAITHKLEHSVYFDSVNNKCELKQGNIVLRVYPLENGVIFDEIKIKDEPLITFKHTGGAKNGGSIYLKNSQDKYNTITIINVTGRVKIFNYDRRL
;
A
#
# COMPACT_ATOMS: atom_id res chain seq x y z
N MET A 1 23.11 64.98 -16.02
CA MET A 1 23.03 63.51 -16.21
C MET A 1 22.13 62.78 -15.20
N GLN A 2 21.91 63.28 -13.97
CA GLN A 2 21.12 62.56 -12.95
C GLN A 2 19.59 62.55 -13.18
N SER A 3 19.03 63.46 -13.99
CA SER A 3 17.59 63.53 -14.25
C SER A 3 17.05 62.32 -15.04
N PHE A 4 17.82 61.76 -15.98
CA PHE A 4 17.39 60.62 -16.80
C PHE A 4 17.18 59.33 -15.99
N ALA A 5 17.99 59.10 -14.97
CA ALA A 5 17.90 57.90 -14.12
C ALA A 5 16.62 57.91 -13.27
N ILE A 6 16.18 59.08 -12.81
CA ILE A 6 14.97 59.24 -12.00
C ILE A 6 13.72 58.96 -12.84
N TYR A 7 13.66 59.47 -14.08
CA TYR A 7 12.55 59.18 -15.00
C TYR A 7 12.46 57.69 -15.38
N ALA A 8 13.61 57.02 -15.54
CA ALA A 8 13.63 55.58 -15.81
C ALA A 8 13.08 54.75 -14.63
N ILE A 9 13.43 55.11 -13.39
CA ILE A 9 12.93 54.43 -12.18
C ILE A 9 11.42 54.65 -11.99
N ILE A 10 10.92 55.86 -12.25
CA ILE A 10 9.47 56.17 -12.17
C ILE A 10 8.69 55.39 -13.24
N ASN A 11 9.22 55.26 -14.46
CA ASN A 11 8.58 54.51 -15.54
C ASN A 11 8.53 52.99 -15.25
N ILE A 12 9.53 52.45 -14.56
CA ILE A 12 9.55 51.05 -14.12
C ILE A 12 8.49 50.80 -13.03
N MET A 13 8.27 51.74 -12.10
CA MET A 13 7.24 51.60 -11.06
C MET A 13 5.81 51.68 -11.59
N GLN A 14 5.55 52.39 -12.69
CA GLN A 14 4.21 52.46 -13.30
C GLN A 14 3.78 51.18 -14.04
N ARG A 15 4.66 50.18 -14.14
CA ARG A 15 4.41 48.93 -14.87
C ARG A 15 3.92 47.76 -14.02
N ILE A 16 3.60 47.99 -12.75
CA ILE A 16 2.94 46.99 -11.91
C ILE A 16 1.46 47.00 -12.29
N LYS A 17 1.08 46.17 -13.28
CA LYS A 17 -0.33 45.97 -13.63
C LYS A 17 -1.05 45.41 -12.40
N SER A 18 -1.94 46.21 -11.84
CA SER A 18 -2.85 45.76 -10.78
C SER A 18 -3.86 44.81 -11.40
N PHE A 19 -4.05 43.64 -10.80
CA PHE A 19 -5.06 42.68 -11.23
C PHE A 19 -6.46 43.27 -11.04
N SER A 20 -7.33 43.06 -12.02
CA SER A 20 -8.71 43.53 -11.90
C SER A 20 -9.50 42.64 -10.93
N ILE A 21 -10.44 43.23 -10.19
CA ILE A 21 -11.34 42.47 -9.28
C ILE A 21 -12.06 41.35 -10.04
N ILE A 22 -12.48 41.61 -11.27
CA ILE A 22 -13.14 40.60 -12.11
C ILE A 22 -12.21 39.45 -12.46
N GLU A 23 -10.91 39.72 -12.65
CA GLU A 23 -9.92 38.71 -12.98
C GLU A 23 -9.69 37.77 -11.80
N ILE A 24 -9.60 38.31 -10.58
CA ILE A 24 -9.51 37.52 -9.36
C ILE A 24 -10.77 36.68 -9.15
N LEU A 25 -11.97 37.23 -9.38
CA LEU A 25 -13.23 36.47 -9.30
C LEU A 25 -13.28 35.32 -10.31
N VAL A 26 -12.84 35.56 -11.55
CA VAL A 26 -12.78 34.51 -12.57
C VAL A 26 -11.79 33.42 -12.16
N VAL A 27 -10.59 33.77 -11.69
CA VAL A 27 -9.61 32.77 -11.22
C VAL A 27 -10.15 31.95 -10.05
N LEU A 28 -10.78 32.58 -9.06
CA LEU A 28 -11.38 31.85 -7.93
C LEU A 28 -12.51 30.92 -8.37
N SER A 29 -13.33 31.33 -9.33
CA SER A 29 -14.39 30.48 -9.90
C SER A 29 -13.82 29.26 -10.63
N LEU A 30 -12.74 29.45 -11.39
CA LEU A 30 -12.03 28.36 -12.07
C LEU A 30 -11.37 27.42 -11.05
N MET A 31 -10.75 27.96 -10.01
CA MET A 31 -10.16 27.15 -8.93
C MET A 31 -11.19 26.29 -8.21
N ALA A 32 -12.36 26.84 -7.89
CA ALA A 32 -13.44 26.09 -7.24
C ALA A 32 -13.95 24.93 -8.10
N LEU A 33 -14.08 25.15 -9.42
CA LEU A 33 -14.49 24.13 -10.38
C LEU A 33 -13.46 22.99 -10.45
N VAL A 34 -12.17 23.32 -10.54
CA VAL A 34 -11.07 22.34 -10.55
C VAL A 34 -11.01 21.56 -9.22
N MET A 35 -11.18 22.23 -8.08
CA MET A 35 -11.20 21.57 -6.77
C MET A 35 -12.37 20.58 -6.64
N GLY A 36 -13.55 20.94 -7.14
CA GLY A 36 -14.72 20.05 -7.13
C GLY A 36 -14.46 18.75 -7.89
N ILE A 37 -13.82 18.81 -9.05
CA ILE A 37 -13.51 17.62 -9.86
C ILE A 37 -12.41 16.77 -9.20
N THR A 38 -11.38 17.41 -8.66
CA THR A 38 -10.22 16.70 -8.08
C THR A 38 -10.54 16.00 -6.77
N ALA A 39 -11.44 16.56 -5.93
CA ALA A 39 -11.82 15.97 -4.65
C ALA A 39 -12.43 14.56 -4.81
N ALA A 40 -13.33 14.36 -5.78
CA ALA A 40 -13.99 13.08 -6.02
C ALA A 40 -12.97 11.95 -6.34
N HIS A 41 -11.90 12.26 -7.08
CA HIS A 41 -10.92 11.26 -7.50
C HIS A 41 -9.96 10.81 -6.37
N PHE A 42 -9.79 11.62 -5.32
CA PHE A 42 -8.89 11.27 -4.22
C PHE A 42 -9.43 10.19 -3.28
N PHE A 43 -10.75 10.05 -3.18
CA PHE A 43 -11.37 9.07 -2.27
C PHE A 43 -11.19 7.62 -2.73
N ASP A 44 -11.15 7.36 -4.04
CA ASP A 44 -11.03 6.01 -4.59
C ASP A 44 -9.60 5.46 -4.62
N PHE A 45 -8.58 6.31 -4.53
CA PHE A 45 -7.19 5.90 -4.65
C PHE A 45 -6.62 5.28 -3.36
N ARG A 46 -7.11 5.73 -2.19
CA ARG A 46 -6.59 5.30 -0.88
C ARG A 46 -6.80 3.81 -0.60
N PRO A 47 -8.00 3.21 -0.80
CA PRO A 47 -8.26 1.82 -0.42
C PRO A 47 -7.56 0.81 -1.34
N ALA A 48 -7.43 1.13 -2.64
CA ALA A 48 -6.74 0.26 -3.60
C ALA A 48 -5.23 0.18 -3.31
N THR A 49 -4.62 1.31 -2.94
CA THR A 49 -3.20 1.38 -2.61
C THR A 49 -2.89 0.64 -1.31
N ALA A 50 -3.74 0.78 -0.29
CA ALA A 50 -3.63 0.06 0.98
C ALA A 50 -3.62 -1.47 0.79
N LEU A 51 -4.52 -1.99 -0.04
CA LEU A 51 -4.61 -3.42 -0.32
C LEU A 51 -3.33 -3.97 -0.98
N LYS A 52 -2.77 -3.22 -1.94
CA LYS A 52 -1.50 -3.57 -2.60
C LYS A 52 -0.31 -3.55 -1.64
N ILE A 53 -0.24 -2.53 -0.78
CA ILE A 53 0.82 -2.41 0.23
C ILE A 53 0.77 -3.57 1.21
N ASN A 54 -0.40 -3.90 1.76
CA ASN A 54 -0.54 -5.02 2.69
C ASN A 54 -0.20 -6.36 2.02
N ALA A 55 -0.67 -6.60 0.80
CA ALA A 55 -0.34 -7.82 0.06
C ALA A 55 1.19 -7.97 -0.15
N ARG A 56 1.85 -6.86 -0.48
CA ARG A 56 3.31 -6.81 -0.63
C ARG A 56 4.02 -7.06 0.69
N LYS A 57 3.60 -6.40 1.79
CA LYS A 57 4.16 -6.60 3.13
C LYS A 57 4.09 -8.06 3.55
N ILE A 58 2.94 -8.71 3.38
CA ILE A 58 2.79 -10.14 3.70
C ILE A 58 3.73 -11.01 2.84
N SER A 59 3.85 -10.71 1.54
CA SER A 59 4.79 -11.43 0.67
C SER A 59 6.25 -11.23 1.10
N GLU A 60 6.62 -10.05 1.56
CA GLU A 60 7.94 -9.74 2.10
C GLU A 60 8.19 -10.50 3.41
N ILE A 61 7.20 -10.57 4.30
CA ILE A 61 7.28 -11.33 5.57
C ILE A 61 7.44 -12.82 5.29
N LEU A 62 6.67 -13.38 4.36
CA LEU A 62 6.81 -14.79 3.94
C LEU A 62 8.19 -15.07 3.34
N THR A 63 8.68 -14.17 2.50
CA THR A 63 10.02 -14.27 1.91
C THR A 63 11.11 -14.16 2.98
N GLN A 64 10.92 -13.28 3.96
CA GLN A 64 11.80 -13.14 5.11
C GLN A 64 11.82 -14.42 5.94
N ALA A 65 10.66 -15.00 6.27
CA ALA A 65 10.57 -16.27 7.00
C ALA A 65 11.32 -17.38 6.26
N ARG A 66 11.15 -17.47 4.94
CA ARG A 66 11.86 -18.42 4.08
C ARG A 66 13.38 -18.22 4.14
N THR A 67 13.85 -16.98 4.01
CA THR A 67 15.28 -16.66 4.09
C THR A 67 15.85 -16.99 5.46
N LEU A 68 15.16 -16.65 6.54
CA LEU A 68 15.57 -16.99 7.90
C LEU A 68 15.65 -18.50 8.11
N ALA A 69 14.70 -19.26 7.55
CA ALA A 69 14.73 -20.71 7.64
C ALA A 69 15.96 -21.32 6.95
N ILE A 70 16.32 -20.81 5.78
CA ILE A 70 17.52 -21.23 5.04
C ILE A 70 18.80 -20.84 5.80
N THR A 71 18.90 -19.57 6.21
CA THR A 71 20.11 -19.02 6.85
C THR A 71 20.40 -19.66 8.19
N HIS A 72 19.39 -19.81 9.05
CA HIS A 72 19.56 -20.36 10.39
C HIS A 72 19.42 -21.88 10.45
N LYS A 73 19.06 -22.53 9.34
CA LYS A 73 18.77 -23.98 9.26
C LYS A 73 17.71 -24.46 10.25
N LEU A 74 16.77 -23.58 10.62
CA LEU A 74 15.69 -23.86 11.56
C LEU A 74 14.34 -23.52 10.92
N GLU A 75 13.29 -24.26 11.25
CA GLU A 75 11.96 -23.98 10.69
C GLU A 75 11.43 -22.63 11.18
N HIS A 76 10.99 -21.81 10.23
CA HIS A 76 10.31 -20.54 10.51
C HIS A 76 8.91 -20.58 9.90
N SER A 77 7.94 -20.07 10.64
CA SER A 77 6.53 -20.11 10.25
C SER A 77 5.90 -18.73 10.26
N VAL A 78 4.91 -18.51 9.40
CA VAL A 78 4.06 -17.32 9.43
C VAL A 78 2.65 -17.76 9.76
N TYR A 79 2.15 -17.30 10.90
CA TYR A 79 0.78 -17.53 11.36
C TYR A 79 -0.10 -16.35 10.96
N PHE A 80 -1.29 -16.64 10.46
CA PHE A 80 -2.26 -15.64 10.03
C PHE A 80 -3.44 -15.63 10.99
N ASP A 81 -3.68 -14.48 11.62
CA ASP A 81 -4.78 -14.26 12.54
C ASP A 81 -5.82 -13.36 11.85
N SER A 82 -6.88 -13.99 11.32
CA SER A 82 -7.97 -13.27 10.66
C SER A 82 -8.85 -12.48 11.62
N VAL A 83 -8.93 -12.89 12.90
CA VAL A 83 -9.76 -12.23 13.91
C VAL A 83 -9.14 -10.90 14.29
N ASN A 84 -7.83 -10.89 14.55
CA ASN A 84 -7.10 -9.70 14.94
C ASN A 84 -6.45 -8.96 13.76
N ASN A 85 -6.67 -9.41 12.52
CA ASN A 85 -6.08 -8.87 11.30
C ASN A 85 -4.57 -8.61 11.42
N LYS A 86 -3.84 -9.65 11.84
CA LYS A 86 -2.38 -9.59 11.98
C LYS A 86 -1.73 -10.87 11.47
N CYS A 87 -0.45 -10.77 11.14
CA CYS A 87 0.38 -11.93 10.86
C CYS A 87 1.59 -11.96 11.80
N GLU A 88 1.98 -13.16 12.20
CA GLU A 88 3.02 -13.39 13.20
C GLU A 88 4.12 -14.25 12.60
N LEU A 89 5.35 -13.74 12.61
CA LEU A 89 6.53 -14.51 12.29
C LEU A 89 6.95 -15.30 13.54
N LYS A 90 6.97 -16.63 13.42
CA LYS A 90 7.24 -17.58 14.50
C LYS A 90 8.45 -18.45 14.16
N GLN A 91 9.14 -18.90 15.21
CA GLN A 91 10.15 -19.94 15.16
C GLN A 91 9.77 -20.99 16.20
N GLY A 92 9.29 -22.15 15.74
CA GLY A 92 8.58 -23.08 16.62
C GLY A 92 7.40 -22.39 17.31
N ASN A 93 7.37 -22.44 18.65
CA ASN A 93 6.32 -21.82 19.48
C ASN A 93 6.62 -20.36 19.88
N ILE A 94 7.77 -19.81 19.49
CA ILE A 94 8.17 -18.45 19.88
C ILE A 94 7.75 -17.47 18.79
N VAL A 95 7.06 -16.40 19.18
CA VAL A 95 6.73 -15.27 18.30
C VAL A 95 7.94 -14.35 18.21
N LEU A 96 8.53 -14.24 17.02
CA LEU A 96 9.67 -13.35 16.76
C LEU A 96 9.20 -11.92 16.48
N ARG A 97 8.12 -11.77 15.70
CA ARG A 97 7.56 -10.46 15.37
C ARG A 97 6.09 -10.55 14.97
N VAL A 98 5.34 -9.51 15.31
CA VAL A 98 3.93 -9.34 14.95
C VAL A 98 3.81 -8.18 13.97
N TYR A 99 3.01 -8.38 12.93
CA TYR A 99 2.75 -7.42 11.86
C TYR A 99 1.24 -7.22 11.71
N PRO A 100 0.68 -6.10 12.18
CA PRO A 100 -0.73 -5.78 11.96
C PRO A 100 -0.98 -5.41 10.49
N LEU A 101 -2.18 -5.71 9.99
CA LEU A 101 -2.65 -5.18 8.71
C LEU A 101 -3.04 -3.71 8.89
N GLU A 102 -2.72 -2.89 7.89
CA GLU A 102 -3.00 -1.46 7.91
C GLU A 102 -4.25 -1.13 7.08
N ASN A 103 -4.92 -0.04 7.43
CA ASN A 103 -5.82 0.71 6.54
C ASN A 103 -7.02 -0.07 5.98
N GLY A 104 -7.92 -0.59 6.84
CA GLY A 104 -9.20 -1.14 6.41
C GLY A 104 -9.09 -2.37 5.49
N VAL A 105 -7.94 -3.04 5.51
CA VAL A 105 -7.70 -4.31 4.84
C VAL A 105 -7.88 -5.43 5.86
N ILE A 106 -8.66 -6.44 5.50
CA ILE A 106 -8.94 -7.61 6.33
C ILE A 106 -8.55 -8.89 5.60
N PHE A 107 -8.33 -9.95 6.38
CA PHE A 107 -8.30 -11.31 5.83
C PHE A 107 -9.74 -11.76 5.58
N ASP A 108 -10.09 -11.97 4.31
CA ASP A 108 -11.41 -12.47 3.92
C ASP A 108 -11.46 -13.99 4.03
N GLU A 109 -10.49 -14.66 3.41
CA GLU A 109 -10.40 -16.11 3.41
C GLU A 109 -8.94 -16.56 3.43
N ILE A 110 -8.65 -17.62 4.20
CA ILE A 110 -7.31 -18.22 4.29
C ILE A 110 -7.43 -19.69 3.92
N LYS A 111 -7.07 -20.03 2.68
CA LYS A 111 -7.06 -21.40 2.15
C LYS A 111 -5.68 -22.00 2.31
N ILE A 112 -5.30 -22.31 3.54
CA ILE A 112 -4.08 -23.07 3.85
C ILE A 112 -4.51 -24.42 4.39
N LYS A 113 -3.81 -25.48 3.98
CA LYS A 113 -4.12 -26.84 4.41
C LYS A 113 -3.86 -26.97 5.92
N ASP A 114 -4.83 -27.56 6.62
CA ASP A 114 -4.86 -27.89 8.05
C ASP A 114 -4.97 -26.69 9.00
N GLU A 115 -4.05 -25.72 8.91
CA GLU A 115 -3.99 -24.56 9.81
C GLU A 115 -3.64 -23.27 9.05
N PRO A 116 -3.99 -22.07 9.56
CA PRO A 116 -3.60 -20.79 8.96
C PRO A 116 -2.12 -20.47 9.23
N LEU A 117 -1.23 -21.43 8.97
CA LEU A 117 0.19 -21.43 9.26
C LEU A 117 0.98 -21.90 8.04
N ILE A 118 1.95 -21.08 7.61
CA ILE A 118 2.91 -21.45 6.57
C ILE A 118 4.27 -21.67 7.20
N THR A 119 4.75 -22.91 7.19
CA THR A 119 6.09 -23.27 7.70
C THR A 119 7.07 -23.47 6.56
N PHE A 120 8.22 -22.80 6.63
CA PHE A 120 9.34 -22.98 5.71
C PHE A 120 10.42 -23.86 6.34
N LYS A 121 10.89 -24.82 5.55
CA LYS A 121 12.01 -25.71 5.90
C LYS A 121 13.35 -25.02 5.62
N HIS A 122 14.42 -25.56 6.19
CA HIS A 122 15.79 -25.10 5.92
C HIS A 122 16.22 -25.21 4.45
N THR A 123 15.51 -26.00 3.63
CA THR A 123 15.73 -26.09 2.17
C THR A 123 15.06 -24.95 1.39
N GLY A 124 14.30 -24.08 2.06
CA GLY A 124 13.51 -23.02 1.44
C GLY A 124 12.15 -23.46 0.90
N GLY A 125 11.85 -24.76 0.97
CA GLY A 125 10.54 -25.27 0.62
C GLY A 125 9.51 -25.02 1.72
N ALA A 126 8.27 -24.74 1.33
CA ALA A 126 7.16 -24.64 2.28
C ALA A 126 6.57 -26.04 2.54
N LYS A 127 6.37 -26.36 3.83
CA LYS A 127 5.72 -27.60 4.29
C LYS A 127 4.24 -27.61 3.88
N ASN A 128 3.58 -26.49 4.13
CA ASN A 128 2.21 -26.21 3.72
C ASN A 128 2.21 -24.96 2.83
N GLY A 129 1.25 -24.88 1.93
CA GLY A 129 0.99 -23.70 1.11
C GLY A 129 -0.48 -23.63 0.80
N GLY A 130 -0.85 -22.65 -0.01
CA GLY A 130 -2.22 -22.23 -0.09
C GLY A 130 -2.37 -20.80 -0.59
N SER A 131 -3.58 -20.27 -0.45
CA SER A 131 -3.94 -18.94 -0.91
C SER A 131 -4.57 -18.13 0.21
N ILE A 132 -4.13 -16.89 0.35
CA ILE A 132 -4.61 -15.92 1.34
C ILE A 132 -5.31 -14.81 0.56
N TYR A 133 -6.57 -14.56 0.88
CA TYR A 133 -7.41 -13.56 0.26
C TYR A 133 -7.52 -12.36 1.19
N LEU A 134 -7.03 -11.23 0.70
CA LEU A 134 -7.18 -9.94 1.35
C LEU A 134 -8.31 -9.17 0.68
N LYS A 135 -9.06 -8.45 1.50
CA LYS A 135 -10.18 -7.61 1.06
C LYS A 135 -10.07 -6.23 1.66
N ASN A 136 -10.45 -5.20 0.91
CA ASN A 136 -10.58 -3.84 1.44
C ASN A 136 -12.05 -3.43 1.61
N SER A 137 -12.28 -2.23 2.15
CA SER A 137 -13.63 -1.67 2.36
C SER A 137 -14.44 -1.41 1.08
N GLN A 138 -13.82 -1.50 -0.11
CA GLN A 138 -14.47 -1.35 -1.42
C GLN A 138 -14.71 -2.70 -2.10
N ASP A 139 -14.66 -3.80 -1.36
CA ASP A 139 -14.80 -5.17 -1.88
C ASP A 139 -13.79 -5.53 -2.99
N LYS A 140 -12.61 -4.88 -3.04
CA LYS A 140 -11.52 -5.28 -3.94
C LYS A 140 -10.65 -6.35 -3.27
N TYR A 141 -10.13 -7.28 -4.06
CA TYR A 141 -9.39 -8.42 -3.56
C TYR A 141 -7.95 -8.50 -4.08
N ASN A 142 -7.04 -8.90 -3.20
CA ASN A 142 -5.69 -9.34 -3.55
C ASN A 142 -5.48 -10.75 -2.99
N THR A 143 -4.93 -11.63 -3.81
CA THR A 143 -4.62 -13.00 -3.42
C THR A 143 -3.11 -13.20 -3.33
N ILE A 144 -2.66 -13.81 -2.24
CA ILE A 144 -1.27 -14.21 -2.06
C ILE A 144 -1.24 -15.73 -2.09
N THR A 145 -0.53 -16.30 -3.06
CA THR A 145 -0.42 -17.74 -3.23
C THR A 145 1.00 -18.20 -2.91
N ILE A 146 1.09 -19.21 -2.05
CA ILE A 146 2.32 -19.88 -1.67
C ILE A 146 2.31 -21.27 -2.32
N ILE A 147 3.30 -21.54 -3.18
CA ILE A 147 3.44 -22.83 -3.83
C ILE A 147 4.14 -23.80 -2.88
N ASN A 148 3.47 -24.90 -2.56
CA ASN A 148 4.02 -26.01 -1.77
C ASN A 148 5.36 -26.48 -2.35
N VAL A 149 6.23 -27.06 -1.51
CA VAL A 149 7.52 -27.64 -1.90
C VAL A 149 8.58 -26.61 -2.33
N THR A 150 8.24 -25.63 -3.17
CA THR A 150 9.18 -24.59 -3.63
C THR A 150 9.25 -23.38 -2.70
N GLY A 151 8.17 -23.14 -1.94
CA GLY A 151 8.04 -21.97 -1.07
C GLY A 151 7.96 -20.65 -1.83
N ARG A 152 7.67 -20.69 -3.14
CA ARG A 152 7.55 -19.48 -3.97
C ARG A 152 6.26 -18.74 -3.62
N VAL A 153 6.38 -17.45 -3.34
CA VAL A 153 5.26 -16.56 -3.04
C VAL A 153 4.93 -15.72 -4.28
N LYS A 154 3.65 -15.63 -4.62
CA LYS A 154 3.14 -14.81 -5.74
C LYS A 154 1.94 -14.00 -5.28
N ILE A 155 1.83 -12.77 -5.78
CA ILE A 155 0.67 -11.90 -5.55
C ILE A 155 -0.13 -11.81 -6.85
N PHE A 156 -1.43 -11.97 -6.75
CA PHE A 156 -2.39 -11.78 -7.83
C PHE A 156 -3.41 -10.73 -7.41
N ASN A 157 -3.70 -9.76 -8.28
CA ASN A 157 -4.82 -8.85 -8.08
C ASN A 157 -6.06 -9.52 -8.67
N TYR A 158 -7.13 -9.66 -7.90
CA TYR A 158 -8.38 -10.28 -8.38
C TYR A 158 -9.50 -9.24 -8.31
N ASP A 159 -10.02 -8.84 -9.47
CA ASP A 159 -11.26 -8.08 -9.55
C ASP A 159 -12.38 -9.10 -9.72
N ARG A 160 -13.15 -9.37 -8.66
CA ARG A 160 -14.22 -10.39 -8.70
C ARG A 160 -15.41 -9.82 -9.47
N ARG A 161 -15.27 -9.68 -10.79
CA ARG A 161 -16.39 -9.53 -11.73
C ARG A 161 -16.81 -10.92 -12.18
N LEU A 162 -17.53 -11.62 -11.31
CA LEU A 162 -18.36 -12.77 -11.63
C LEU A 162 -19.64 -12.67 -10.79
#